data_AF-A0A392RKJ2-F1
#
_entry.id   AF-A0A392RKJ2-F1
#
_cell.length_a   1.000
_cell.length_b   1.000
_cell.length_c   1.000
_cell.angle_alpha   90.00
_cell.angle_beta   90.00
_cell.angle_gamma   90.00
#
_symmetry.space_group_name_H-M   'P 1'
#
loop_
_entity.id
_entity.type
_entity.pdbx_description
1 polymer ?
#
loop_
_entity_poly.entity_id
_entity_poly.type
_entity_poly.pdbx_seq_one_letter_code
_entity_poly.pdbx_strand_id
1 'polypeptide(L)' 'TSSGEFHFDLEIERTARANLKAVRQAKQAARLATLDQPSQEEKEDTSSPYILEEEHIEMAEANPPPPPPPRRTLGD' A
#
# COMPACT_ATOMS: atom_id res chain seq x y z
N THR A 1 -2.00 27.66 21.44
CA THR A 1 -1.46 27.59 20.06
C THR A 1 -2.66 27.54 19.12
N SER A 2 -2.88 28.57 18.31
CA SER A 2 -3.95 28.53 17.29
C SER A 2 -3.48 27.58 16.19
N SER A 3 -4.11 26.40 16.09
CA SER A 3 -4.00 25.57 14.91
C SER A 3 -4.75 26.30 13.79
N GLY A 4 -4.02 27.06 12.98
CA GLY A 4 -4.59 27.73 11.80
C GLY A 4 -5.28 26.70 10.92
N GLU A 5 -6.49 27.02 10.48
CA GLU A 5 -7.26 26.15 9.58
C GLU A 5 -6.55 26.10 8.22
N PHE A 6 -6.03 24.93 7.87
CA PHE A 6 -5.47 24.69 6.54
C PHE A 6 -6.61 24.30 5.60
N HIS A 7 -6.97 25.19 4.69
CA HIS A 7 -7.93 24.87 3.64
C HIS A 7 -7.29 24.00 2.58
N PHE A 8 -8.07 23.02 2.11
CA PHE A 8 -7.64 22.12 1.06
C PHE A 8 -7.77 22.79 -0.32
N ASP A 9 -6.65 22.94 -1.02
CA ASP A 9 -6.62 23.43 -2.39
C ASP A 9 -6.67 22.28 -3.40
N LEU A 10 -7.82 22.14 -4.06
CA LEU A 10 -8.07 21.08 -5.04
C LEU A 10 -7.08 21.11 -6.22
N GLU A 11 -6.63 22.30 -6.62
CA GLU A 11 -5.64 22.47 -7.69
C GLU A 11 -4.26 21.93 -7.29
N ILE A 12 -3.87 22.13 -6.02
CA ILE A 12 -2.61 21.61 -5.47
C ILE A 12 -2.65 20.08 -5.46
N GLU A 13 -3.76 19.49 -4.99
CA GLU A 13 -3.90 18.02 -4.96
C GLU A 13 -3.82 17.41 -6.37
N ARG A 14 -4.52 18.01 -7.34
CA ARG A 14 -4.50 17.53 -8.73
C ARG A 14 -3.08 17.53 -9.30
N THR A 15 -2.35 18.60 -9.05
CA THR A 15 -0.95 18.75 -9.48
C THR A 15 -0.04 17.76 -8.77
N ALA A 16 -0.20 17.59 -7.45
CA ALA A 16 0.56 16.62 -6.66
C ALA A 16 0.36 15.19 -7.19
N ARG A 17 -0.88 14.80 -7.48
CA ARG A 17 -1.20 13.49 -8.08
C ARG A 17 -0.59 13.32 -9.46
N ALA A 18 -0.61 14.35 -10.30
CA ALA A 18 0.02 14.31 -11.63
C ALA A 18 1.54 14.15 -11.52
N ASN A 19 2.20 14.92 -10.65
CA ASN A 19 3.63 14.83 -10.39
C ASN A 19 4.04 13.45 -9.88
N LEU A 20 3.25 12.88 -8.96
CA LEU A 20 3.49 11.54 -8.44
C LEU A 20 3.43 10.47 -9.55
N LYS A 21 2.48 10.58 -10.48
CA LYS A 21 2.40 9.69 -11.66
C LYS A 21 3.61 9.87 -12.59
N ALA A 22 4.00 11.11 -12.89
CA ALA A 22 5.16 11.40 -13.73
C ALA A 22 6.46 10.86 -13.13
N VAL A 23 6.67 11.01 -11.82
CA VAL A 23 7.85 10.48 -11.12
C VAL A 23 7.87 8.95 -11.17
N ARG A 24 6.74 8.28 -10.99
CA ARG A 24 6.67 6.81 -11.13
C ARG A 24 7.05 6.35 -12.53
N GLN A 25 6.52 7.01 -13.55
CA GLN A 25 6.85 6.72 -14.95
C GLN A 25 8.34 6.97 -15.24
N ALA A 26 8.90 8.08 -14.75
CA ALA A 26 10.33 8.38 -14.89
C ALA A 26 11.22 7.35 -14.19
N LYS A 27 10.86 6.93 -12.96
CA LYS A 27 11.56 5.85 -12.25
C LYS A 27 11.52 4.53 -13.03
N GLN A 28 10.36 4.16 -13.59
CA GLN A 28 10.23 2.95 -14.43
C GLN A 28 11.03 3.06 -15.72
N ALA A 29 10.97 4.19 -16.41
CA ALA A 29 11.76 4.43 -17.62
C ALA A 29 13.26 4.41 -17.34
N ALA A 30 13.69 4.98 -16.21
CA ALA A 30 15.07 4.92 -15.76
C ALA A 30 15.50 3.46 -15.50
N ARG A 31 14.70 2.67 -14.76
CA ARG A 31 14.96 1.24 -14.54
C ARG A 31 15.07 0.43 -15.83
N LEU A 32 14.21 0.71 -16.80
CA LEU A 32 14.27 0.07 -18.12
C LEU A 32 15.53 0.48 -18.89
N ALA A 33 15.93 1.75 -18.81
CA ALA A 33 17.15 2.25 -19.44
C ALA A 33 18.43 1.75 -18.74
N THR A 34 18.37 1.54 -17.44
CA THR A 34 19.47 1.03 -16.61
C THR A 34 19.45 -0.49 -16.45
N LEU A 35 18.64 -1.23 -17.21
CA LEU A 35 18.59 -2.71 -17.18
C LEU A 35 19.97 -3.36 -17.49
N ASP A 36 20.92 -2.59 -18.01
CA ASP A 36 22.34 -2.97 -18.17
C ASP A 36 23.21 -2.77 -16.91
N GLN A 37 22.65 -2.29 -15.80
CA GLN A 37 23.34 -2.13 -14.51
C GLN A 37 22.49 -2.67 -13.33
N PRO A 38 23.06 -3.55 -12.48
CA PRO A 38 22.34 -4.08 -11.33
C PRO A 38 22.30 -3.04 -10.20
N SER A 39 21.38 -2.07 -10.26
CA SER A 39 21.20 -1.10 -9.16
C SER A 39 20.31 -1.70 -8.07
N GLN A 40 20.93 -2.06 -6.94
CA GLN A 40 20.33 -2.63 -5.72
C GLN A 40 19.27 -1.76 -4.99
N GLU A 41 18.65 -0.78 -5.63
CA GLU A 41 17.81 0.25 -4.97
C GLU A 41 16.31 0.07 -5.23
N GLU A 42 15.84 -1.18 -5.39
CA GLU A 42 14.43 -1.48 -5.69
C GLU A 42 13.57 -1.92 -4.49
N LYS A 43 14.06 -1.83 -3.25
CA LYS A 43 13.30 -2.22 -2.05
C LYS A 43 13.16 -1.06 -1.07
N GLU A 44 12.34 -0.06 -1.38
CA GLU A 44 11.91 0.84 -0.28
C GLU A 44 10.52 1.47 -0.43
N ASP A 45 9.98 1.70 -1.64
CA ASP A 45 8.77 2.54 -1.75
C ASP A 45 7.45 1.84 -2.10
N THR A 46 7.39 0.50 -2.20
CA THR A 46 6.12 -0.20 -2.47
C THR A 46 5.44 -0.75 -1.22
N SER A 47 6.02 -0.55 -0.03
CA SER A 47 5.44 -0.94 1.26
C SER A 47 4.96 0.27 2.08
N SER A 48 4.60 1.37 1.42
CA SER A 48 3.90 2.46 2.10
C SER A 48 2.39 2.30 1.88
N PRO A 49 1.58 2.23 2.95
CA PRO A 49 0.13 2.02 2.86
C PRO A 49 -0.61 3.15 2.12
N TYR A 50 0.06 4.26 1.80
CA TYR A 50 -0.52 5.38 1.04
C TYR A 50 -0.70 5.11 -0.46
N ILE A 51 -0.04 4.08 -1.03
CA ILE A 51 -0.13 3.76 -2.47
C ILE A 51 -1.16 2.65 -2.77
N LEU A 52 -1.91 2.20 -1.75
CA LEU A 52 -2.91 1.13 -1.84
C LEU A 52 -4.35 1.62 -2.04
N GLU A 53 -4.59 2.91 -2.33
CA GLU A 53 -5.97 3.43 -2.52
C GLU A 53 -6.72 2.82 -3.73
N GLU A 54 -6.05 2.11 -4.65
CA GLU A 54 -6.67 1.50 -5.85
C GLU A 54 -6.56 -0.04 -5.90
N GLU A 55 -6.05 -0.70 -4.85
CA GLU A 55 -6.18 -2.16 -4.73
C GLU A 55 -7.25 -2.43 -3.68
N HIS A 56 -8.48 -2.66 -4.15
CA HIS A 56 -9.55 -3.16 -3.31
C HIS A 56 -9.11 -4.51 -2.73
N ILE A 57 -8.51 -4.49 -1.54
CA ILE A 57 -8.27 -5.69 -0.77
C ILE A 57 -9.65 -6.18 -0.35
N GLU A 58 -10.25 -7.03 -1.17
CA GLU A 58 -11.42 -7.82 -0.81
C GLU A 58 -10.97 -8.77 0.30
N MET A 59 -11.10 -8.30 1.55
CA MET A 59 -10.92 -9.12 2.74
C MET A 59 -12.08 -10.13 2.77
N ALA A 60 -11.95 -11.22 2.01
CA ALA A 60 -12.82 -12.37 2.17
C ALA A 60 -12.58 -12.92 3.58
N GLU A 61 -13.42 -12.49 4.53
CA GLU A 61 -13.48 -13.06 5.87
C GLU A 61 -14.13 -14.45 5.78
N ALA A 62 -13.37 -15.43 5.30
CA ALA A 62 -13.64 -16.81 5.59
C ALA A 62 -13.05 -17.08 6.99
N ASN A 63 -13.73 -16.62 8.03
CA ASN A 63 -13.45 -17.08 9.39
C ASN A 63 -13.79 -18.59 9.39
N PRO A 64 -12.80 -19.52 9.41
CA PRO A 64 -13.14 -20.93 9.49
C PRO A 64 -13.92 -21.16 10.79
N PRO A 65 -14.92 -22.05 10.81
CA PRO A 65 -15.63 -22.33 12.05
C PRO A 65 -14.61 -22.73 13.13
N PRO A 66 -14.77 -22.25 14.38
CA PRO A 66 -13.83 -22.55 15.44
C PRO A 66 -13.71 -24.08 15.60
N PRO A 67 -12.53 -24.59 15.96
CA PRO A 67 -12.32 -26.02 16.13
C PRO A 67 -13.32 -26.58 17.15
N PRO A 68 -13.83 -27.82 16.95
CA PRO A 68 -14.76 -28.42 17.88
C PRO A 68 -14.12 -28.55 19.27
N PRO A 69 -14.90 -28.37 20.36
CA PRO A 69 -14.37 -28.47 21.71
C PRO A 69 -13.80 -29.87 21.99
N PRO A 70 -12.78 -29.99 22.85
CA PRO A 70 -12.21 -31.29 23.23
C PRO A 70 -13.30 -32.22 23.76
N ARG A 71 -13.35 -33.44 23.23
CA ARG A 71 -14.25 -34.47 23.75
C ARG A 71 -13.82 -34.83 25.17
N ARG A 72 -14.66 -34.53 26.16
CA ARG A 72 -14.51 -35.10 27.50
C ARG A 72 -14.88 -36.58 27.40
N THR A 73 -13.93 -37.47 27.59
CA THR A 73 -14.23 -38.86 27.93
C THR A 73 -14.66 -38.89 29.40
N LEU A 74 -15.85 -39.41 29.68
CA LEU A 74 -16.30 -39.66 31.04
C LEU A 74 -15.53 -40.89 31.55
N GLY A 75 -14.45 -40.65 32.30
CA GLY A 75 -13.77 -41.67 33.11
C GLY A 75 -12.50 -42.27 32.49
N ASP A 76 -11.36 -41.96 33.12
CA ASP A 76 -10.37 -42.93 33.64
C ASP A 76 -9.93 -42.40 35.02
#